data_AF-A0A6M7US45-F1
#
_entry.id   AF-A0A6M7US45-F1
#
_cell.length_a   1.000
_cell.length_b   1.000
_cell.length_c   1.000
_cell.angle_alpha   90.00
_cell.angle_beta   90.00
_cell.angle_gamma   90.00
#
_symmetry.space_group_name_H-M   'P 1'
#
loop_
_entity.id
_entity.type
_entity.pdbx_description
1 polymer ?
#
loop_
_entity_poly.entity_id
_entity_poly.type
_entity_poly.pdbx_seq_one_letter_code
_entity_poly.pdbx_strand_id
1 'polypeptide(L)'
;MEIDGAARWPPTKEDKMSYTAGFAVIEVTVRGVLPIGDTTENVTYFILDTAKSAIVGQVVLPKAVKRSLAVALTVKVPGTAASLAIGTFGDGGNFEAASFLRVETPAVEQPDAAAGPIGR
;
A
#
# COMPACT_ATOMS: atom_id res chain seq x y z
N MET A 1 43.52 39.62 -16.73
CA MET A 1 44.32 39.02 -15.66
C MET A 1 43.49 39.16 -14.39
N GLU A 2 42.63 38.20 -14.04
CA GLU A 2 42.96 36.85 -13.51
C GLU A 2 43.87 37.00 -12.30
N ILE A 3 43.53 36.60 -11.07
CA ILE A 3 42.95 35.32 -10.59
C ILE A 3 42.30 35.58 -9.22
N ASP A 4 41.03 35.26 -9.01
CA ASP A 4 40.51 33.96 -8.50
C ASP A 4 40.86 33.73 -7.02
N GLY A 5 40.02 34.30 -6.15
CA GLY A 5 39.98 34.01 -4.72
C GLY A 5 38.73 33.21 -4.40
N ALA A 6 38.81 31.89 -4.53
CA ALA A 6 37.84 30.98 -3.92
C ALA A 6 38.54 29.68 -3.56
N ALA A 7 38.65 29.42 -2.26
CA ALA A 7 39.08 28.15 -1.72
C ALA A 7 38.15 27.04 -2.22
N ARG A 8 38.55 26.36 -3.31
CA ARG A 8 37.82 25.24 -3.88
C ARG A 8 38.48 23.94 -3.45
N TRP A 9 38.15 23.53 -2.22
CA TRP A 9 38.37 22.17 -1.76
C TRP A 9 37.66 21.20 -2.72
N PRO A 10 38.28 20.07 -3.13
CA PRO A 10 37.60 19.09 -3.97
C PRO A 10 36.47 18.43 -3.16
N PRO A 11 35.22 18.40 -3.64
CA PRO A 11 34.25 17.48 -3.06
C PRO A 11 34.79 16.07 -3.28
N THR A 12 35.12 15.38 -2.19
CA THR A 12 35.43 13.95 -2.21
C THR A 12 34.26 13.22 -2.86
N LYS A 13 34.57 12.16 -3.61
CA LYS A 13 33.61 11.37 -4.41
C LYS A 13 32.60 10.58 -3.55
N GLU A 14 32.38 11.00 -2.32
CA GLU A 14 31.56 10.34 -1.30
C GLU A 14 30.21 11.04 -1.12
N ASP A 15 30.01 12.24 -1.69
CA ASP A 15 28.76 13.02 -1.57
C ASP A 15 27.74 12.73 -2.69
N LYS A 16 27.74 11.51 -3.26
CA LYS A 16 26.76 11.08 -4.27
C LYS A 16 26.30 9.64 -4.05
N MET A 17 26.06 9.23 -2.81
CA MET A 17 25.05 8.20 -2.57
C MET A 17 23.67 8.88 -2.58
N SER A 18 23.17 9.18 -3.78
CA SER A 18 21.75 9.45 -3.96
C SER A 18 20.99 8.15 -3.67
N TYR A 19 20.52 7.97 -2.44
CA TYR A 19 19.52 6.96 -2.13
C TYR A 19 18.17 7.40 -2.72
N THR A 20 18.07 7.39 -4.05
CA THR A 20 16.77 7.32 -4.72
C THR A 20 16.48 5.85 -4.93
N ALA A 21 16.23 5.13 -3.83
CA ALA A 21 15.46 3.91 -3.93
C ALA A 21 14.05 4.35 -4.34
N GLY A 22 13.79 4.34 -5.65
CA GLY A 22 12.43 4.54 -6.15
C GLY A 22 11.56 3.46 -5.56
N PHE A 23 10.76 3.80 -4.55
CA PHE A 23 9.78 2.86 -4.01
C PHE A 23 8.80 2.57 -5.14
N ALA A 24 8.87 1.36 -5.70
CA ALA A 24 7.82 0.89 -6.59
C ALA A 24 6.48 1.07 -5.86
N VAL A 25 5.47 1.60 -6.52
CA VAL A 25 4.11 1.72 -6.00
C VAL A 25 3.26 0.70 -6.75
N ILE A 26 2.45 -0.06 -6.02
CA ILE A 26 1.47 -0.98 -6.60
C ILE A 26 0.07 -0.49 -6.30
N GLU A 27 -0.87 -0.82 -7.18
CA GLU A 27 -2.29 -0.58 -6.97
C GLU A 27 -2.91 -1.84 -6.41
N VAL A 28 -3.59 -1.76 -5.26
CA VAL A 28 -4.35 -2.85 -4.66
C VAL A 28 -5.83 -2.51 -4.65
N THR A 29 -6.70 -3.50 -4.69
CA THR A 29 -8.14 -3.29 -4.66
C THR A 29 -8.71 -3.71 -3.32
N VAL A 30 -9.30 -2.76 -2.60
CA VAL A 30 -10.11 -3.04 -1.41
C VAL A 30 -11.52 -3.39 -1.86
N ARG A 31 -11.96 -4.62 -1.60
CA ARG A 31 -13.31 -5.09 -1.94
C ARG A 31 -14.08 -5.54 -0.72
N GLY A 32 -15.40 -5.43 -0.79
CA GLY A 32 -16.28 -5.99 0.23
C GLY A 32 -17.72 -5.52 0.09
N VAL A 33 -18.55 -5.94 1.04
CA VAL A 33 -19.95 -5.49 1.14
C VAL A 33 -20.10 -4.79 2.48
N LEU A 34 -20.56 -3.54 2.45
CA LEU A 34 -20.76 -2.77 3.69
C LEU A 34 -21.92 -3.35 4.50
N PRO A 35 -21.79 -3.39 5.84
CA PRO A 35 -22.83 -3.89 6.71
C PRO A 35 -24.07 -2.99 6.66
N ILE A 36 -25.24 -3.60 6.87
CA ILE A 36 -26.51 -2.87 6.91
C ILE A 36 -26.71 -2.25 8.30
N GLY A 37 -27.11 -0.98 8.33
CA GLY A 37 -27.44 -0.26 9.55
C GLY A 37 -27.84 1.18 9.27
N ASP A 38 -28.33 1.87 10.30
CA ASP A 38 -28.83 3.25 10.19
C ASP A 38 -27.77 4.33 10.40
N THR A 39 -26.54 3.93 10.70
CA THR A 39 -25.45 4.86 11.01
C THR A 39 -24.93 5.54 9.75
N THR A 40 -24.80 6.87 9.82
CA THR A 40 -24.27 7.71 8.73
C THR A 40 -22.82 8.13 8.96
N GLU A 41 -22.17 7.59 10.00
CA GLU A 41 -20.80 7.93 10.35
C GLU A 41 -19.80 7.26 9.40
N ASN A 42 -18.76 8.00 9.04
CA ASN A 42 -17.66 7.49 8.24
C ASN A 42 -16.57 6.95 9.17
N VAL A 43 -15.99 5.82 8.78
CA VAL A 43 -14.89 5.17 9.47
C VAL A 43 -13.70 5.09 8.52
N THR A 44 -12.52 5.41 9.04
CA THR A 44 -11.26 5.24 8.33
C THR A 44 -10.76 3.82 8.57
N TYR A 45 -10.65 3.04 7.51
CA TYR A 45 -10.01 1.73 7.52
C TYR A 45 -8.58 1.89 7.01
N PHE A 46 -7.66 1.20 7.66
CA PHE A 46 -6.24 1.20 7.33
C PHE A 46 -5.86 -0.11 6.64
N ILE A 47 -5.02 0.01 5.62
CA ILE A 47 -4.32 -1.13 5.03
C ILE A 47 -3.00 -1.28 5.77
N LEU A 48 -2.83 -2.40 6.44
CA LEU A 48 -1.65 -2.73 7.24
C LEU A 48 -0.81 -3.77 6.49
N ASP A 49 0.49 -3.48 6.31
CA ASP A 49 1.49 -4.49 5.99
C ASP A 49 1.85 -5.22 7.29
N THR A 50 1.30 -6.42 7.47
CA THR A 50 1.47 -7.20 8.71
C THR A 50 2.87 -7.76 8.86
N ALA A 51 3.64 -7.87 7.77
CA ALA A 51 5.03 -8.31 7.84
C ALA A 51 5.96 -7.20 8.38
N LYS A 52 5.61 -5.94 8.12
CA LYS A 52 6.38 -4.77 8.58
C LYS A 52 5.73 -4.00 9.73
N SER A 53 4.53 -4.40 10.16
CA SER A 53 3.68 -3.68 11.12
C SER A 53 3.53 -2.20 10.77
N ALA A 54 3.30 -1.91 9.49
CA ALA A 54 3.28 -0.54 8.96
C ALA A 54 1.98 -0.25 8.21
N ILE A 55 1.37 0.91 8.48
CA ILE A 55 0.22 1.39 7.71
C ILE A 55 0.74 1.82 6.33
N VAL A 56 0.20 1.20 5.29
CA VAL A 56 0.62 1.41 3.90
C VAL A 56 -0.45 2.07 3.05
N GLY A 57 -1.68 2.19 3.57
CA GLY A 57 -2.79 2.85 2.91
C GLY A 57 -3.96 3.08 3.86
N GLN A 58 -4.95 3.83 3.39
CA GLN A 58 -6.20 4.06 4.11
C GLN A 58 -7.35 4.28 3.13
N VAL A 59 -8.55 3.93 3.56
CA VAL A 59 -9.80 4.21 2.86
C VAL A 59 -10.84 4.69 3.85
N VAL A 60 -11.70 5.61 3.44
CA VAL A 60 -12.80 6.10 4.27
C VAL A 60 -14.10 5.52 3.72
N LEU A 61 -14.84 4.78 4.55
CA LEU A 61 -16.09 4.13 4.18
C LEU A 61 -17.17 4.42 5.23
N PRO A 62 -18.45 4.44 4.85
CA PRO A 62 -19.54 4.47 5.81
C PRO A 62 -19.47 3.25 6.73
N LYS A 63 -19.68 3.44 8.04
CA LYS A 63 -19.72 2.34 9.00
C LYS A 63 -20.82 1.34 8.68
N ALA A 64 -21.96 1.84 8.21
CA ALA A 64 -23.10 1.05 7.79
C ALA A 64 -23.89 1.78 6.70
N VAL A 65 -24.75 1.05 6.00
CA VAL A 65 -25.59 1.58 4.91
C VAL A 65 -27.02 1.06 5.03
N LYS A 66 -28.01 1.83 4.58
CA LYS A 66 -29.44 1.44 4.64
C LYS A 66 -29.82 0.24 3.75
N ARG A 67 -28.94 -0.11 2.82
CA ARG A 67 -29.11 -1.22 1.87
C ARG A 67 -27.73 -1.80 1.58
N SER A 68 -27.65 -3.10 1.28
CA SER A 68 -26.37 -3.72 0.90
C SER A 68 -25.70 -2.93 -0.22
N LEU A 69 -24.43 -2.60 -0.01
CA LEU A 69 -23.60 -1.89 -0.97
C LEU A 69 -22.26 -2.60 -1.11
N ALA A 70 -21.99 -3.11 -2.31
CA ALA A 70 -20.66 -3.63 -2.64
C ALA A 70 -19.72 -2.46 -2.97
N VAL A 71 -18.49 -2.54 -2.49
CA VAL A 71 -17.44 -1.54 -2.72
C VAL A 71 -16.22 -2.19 -3.35
N ALA A 72 -15.58 -1.45 -4.25
CA ALA A 72 -14.30 -1.80 -4.86
C ALA A 72 -13.50 -0.50 -5.03
N LEU A 73 -12.47 -0.32 -4.21
CA LEU A 73 -11.63 0.88 -4.21
C LEU A 73 -10.19 0.52 -4.55
N THR A 74 -9.62 1.19 -5.54
CA THR A 74 -8.20 1.06 -5.87
C THR A 74 -7.39 1.99 -4.99
N VAL A 75 -6.37 1.44 -4.31
CA VAL A 75 -5.50 2.16 -3.38
C VAL A 75 -4.06 1.93 -3.79
N LYS A 76 -3.27 3.00 -3.81
CA LYS A 76 -1.83 2.93 -4.07
C LYS A 76 -1.09 2.66 -2.77
N VAL A 77 -0.28 1.61 -2.75
CA VAL A 77 0.55 1.23 -1.59
C VAL A 77 2.01 1.01 -2.04
N PRO A 78 2.99 1.08 -1.15
CA PRO A 78 4.37 0.70 -1.48
C PRO A 78 4.43 -0.75 -1.97
N GLY A 79 5.06 -0.98 -3.11
CA GLY A 79 5.24 -2.28 -3.76
C GLY A 79 6.14 -3.26 -3.01
N THR A 80 6.78 -2.81 -1.93
CA THR A 80 7.44 -3.72 -0.99
C THR A 80 6.45 -4.40 -0.04
N ALA A 81 5.18 -3.96 -0.01
CA ALA A 81 4.17 -4.55 0.86
C ALA A 81 3.74 -5.93 0.34
N ALA A 82 3.78 -6.93 1.21
CA ALA A 82 3.57 -8.33 0.84
C ALA A 82 2.33 -8.95 1.51
N SER A 83 2.17 -8.74 2.82
CA SER A 83 1.08 -9.32 3.61
C SER A 83 0.13 -8.22 4.04
N LEU A 84 -0.94 -8.02 3.26
CA LEU A 84 -1.89 -6.92 3.48
C LEU A 84 -3.11 -7.36 4.27
N ALA A 85 -3.46 -6.59 5.30
CA ALA A 85 -4.72 -6.69 6.04
C ALA A 85 -5.45 -5.35 6.00
N ILE A 86 -6.78 -5.37 6.14
CA ILE A 86 -7.60 -4.16 6.23
C ILE A 86 -8.44 -4.17 7.51
N GLY A 87 -8.51 -3.04 8.19
CA GLY A 87 -9.13 -2.97 9.51
C GLY A 87 -9.07 -1.58 10.13
N THR A 88 -9.48 -1.49 11.39
CA THR A 88 -9.43 -0.26 12.20
C THR A 88 -8.51 -0.46 13.40
N PHE A 89 -8.11 0.62 14.05
CA PHE A 89 -7.46 0.52 15.36
C PHE A 89 -8.51 0.80 16.44
N GLY A 90 -8.73 -0.16 17.34
CA GLY A 90 -9.63 0.00 18.48
C GLY A 90 -9.02 0.91 19.54
N ASP A 91 -9.79 1.21 20.60
CA ASP A 91 -9.40 2.14 21.67
C ASP A 91 -8.11 1.75 22.41
N GLY A 92 -7.76 0.45 22.40
CA GLY A 92 -6.53 -0.08 22.97
C GLY A 92 -5.31 -0.03 22.02
N GLY A 93 -5.45 0.56 20.83
CA GLY A 93 -4.40 0.59 19.80
C GLY A 93 -4.19 -0.74 19.06
N ASN A 94 -5.04 -1.74 19.32
CA ASN A 94 -4.99 -3.03 18.62
C ASN A 94 -5.61 -2.89 17.23
N PHE A 95 -5.00 -3.57 16.26
CA PHE A 95 -5.57 -3.66 14.91
C PHE A 95 -6.69 -4.69 14.87
N GLU A 96 -7.89 -4.25 14.52
CA GLU A 96 -9.10 -5.05 14.37
C GLU A 96 -9.41 -5.23 12.88
N ALA A 97 -9.21 -6.45 12.37
CA ALA A 97 -9.46 -6.75 10.97
C ALA A 97 -10.95 -6.64 10.62
N ALA A 98 -11.26 -5.93 9.54
CA ALA A 98 -12.61 -5.80 9.03
C ALA A 98 -12.96 -6.99 8.13
N SER A 99 -13.54 -8.05 8.69
CA SER A 99 -13.80 -9.33 7.99
C SER A 99 -14.69 -9.23 6.73
N PHE A 100 -15.47 -8.15 6.60
CA PHE A 100 -16.31 -7.88 5.43
C PHE A 100 -15.57 -7.15 4.29
N LEU A 101 -14.34 -6.71 4.54
CA LEU A 101 -13.42 -6.14 3.55
C LEU A 101 -12.24 -7.08 3.32
N ARG A 102 -11.70 -7.04 2.11
CA ARG A 102 -10.51 -7.80 1.69
C ARG A 102 -9.64 -6.93 0.82
N VAL A 103 -8.34 -7.14 0.90
CA VAL A 103 -7.36 -6.50 0.02
C VAL A 103 -6.96 -7.51 -1.03
N GLU A 104 -7.24 -7.20 -2.28
CA GLU A 104 -6.82 -7.97 -3.45
C GLU A 104 -5.60 -7.27 -4.04
N THR A 105 -4.45 -7.95 -3.99
CA THR A 105 -3.30 -7.53 -4.80
C THR A 105 -3.53 -7.97 -6.24
N PRO A 106 -3.16 -7.16 -7.24
CA PRO A 106 -3.13 -7.65 -8.60
C PRO A 106 -2.23 -8.86 -8.61
N ALA A 107 -2.72 -9.98 -9.15
CA ALA A 107 -1.82 -11.02 -9.58
C ALA A 107 -0.90 -10.33 -10.58
N VAL A 108 0.35 -10.09 -10.17
CA VAL A 108 1.41 -9.94 -11.16
C VAL A 108 1.24 -11.21 -11.99
N GLU A 109 0.87 -11.09 -13.27
CA GLU A 109 1.17 -12.14 -14.21
C GLU A 109 2.66 -12.34 -14.07
N GLN A 110 3.04 -13.30 -13.22
CA GLN A 110 4.34 -13.90 -13.27
C GLN A 110 4.45 -14.29 -14.74
N PRO A 111 5.35 -13.69 -15.55
CA PRO A 111 5.49 -14.13 -16.92
C PRO A 111 5.76 -15.61 -16.82
N ASP A 112 4.77 -16.38 -17.27
CA ASP A 112 4.71 -17.83 -17.15
C ASP A 112 6.09 -18.32 -17.55
N ALA A 113 6.83 -18.86 -16.58
CA ALA A 113 8.14 -19.40 -16.84
C ALA A 113 7.94 -20.43 -17.94
N ALA A 114 8.48 -20.13 -19.13
CA ALA A 114 8.24 -20.83 -20.38
C ALA A 114 7.97 -22.33 -20.14
N ALA A 115 6.71 -22.72 -20.29
CA ALA A 115 6.34 -24.13 -20.40
C ALA A 115 7.02 -24.66 -21.67
N GLY A 116 8.23 -25.20 -21.50
CA GLY A 116 8.95 -25.91 -22.54
C GLY A 116 8.10 -27.06 -23.07
N PRO A 117 8.33 -27.50 -24.32
CA PRO A 117 7.38 -28.35 -25.04
C PRO A 117 7.14 -29.69 -24.31
N ILE A 118 5.86 -30.04 -24.25
CA ILE A 118 5.33 -31.35 -23.88
C ILE A 118 5.97 -32.45 -24.75
N GLY A 119 6.55 -33.45 -24.11
CA GLY A 119 6.97 -34.74 -24.69
C GLY A 119 7.26 -35.71 -23.52
N ARG A 120 6.86 -36.98 -23.52
CA ARG A 120 6.41 -37.92 -24.56
C ARG A 120 5.43 -38.89 -23.89
#